data_AF-A0A7W1W1H2-F1
#
_entry.id   AF-A0A7W1W1H2-F1
#
_cell.length_a   1.000
_cell.length_b   1.000
_cell.length_c   1.000
_cell.angle_alpha   90.00
_cell.angle_beta   90.00
_cell.angle_gamma   90.00
#
_symmetry.space_group_name_H-M   'P 1'
#
loop_
_entity.id
_entity.type
_entity.pdbx_description
1 polymer ?
#
loop_
_entity_poly.entity_id
_entity_poly.type
_entity_poly.pdbx_seq_one_letter_code
_entity_poly.pdbx_strand_id
1 'polypeptide(L)' 'LWSLTRTVKFDGQKVYYQFCPMAFKNQGAYWLSDKREIRNPYLSSKMPTCGEIADSVDYSKR' A
#
# COMPACT_ATOMS: atom_id res chain seq x y z
N LEU A 1 11.63 0.05 -4.69
CA LEU A 1 10.73 1.19 -4.43
C LEU A 1 10.38 1.34 -2.93
N TRP A 2 9.92 0.28 -2.25
CA TRP A 2 9.61 0.32 -0.81
C TRP A 2 10.82 0.59 0.11
N SER A 3 12.04 0.27 -0.32
CA SER A 3 13.25 0.67 0.41
C SER A 3 13.51 2.18 0.38
N LEU A 4 13.08 2.88 -0.68
CA LEU A 4 13.33 4.31 -0.85
C LEU A 4 12.43 5.15 0.05
N THR A 5 11.18 4.73 0.26
CA THR A 5 10.27 5.40 1.20
C THR A 5 10.87 5.44 2.60
N ARG A 6 11.69 4.43 2.96
CA ARG A 6 12.42 4.39 4.23
C ARG A 6 13.50 5.47 4.40
N THR A 7 14.07 5.91 3.29
CA THR A 7 15.22 6.82 3.25
C THR A 7 14.80 8.27 3.02
N VAL A 8 13.84 8.52 2.13
CA VAL A 8 13.50 9.88 1.68
C VAL A 8 12.42 10.57 2.54
N LYS A 9 11.90 9.91 3.59
CA LYS A 9 10.85 10.42 4.49
C LYS A 9 9.71 11.11 3.73
N PHE A 10 8.99 10.32 2.93
CA PHE A 10 7.96 10.80 2.01
C PHE A 10 6.94 11.70 2.72
N ASP A 11 7.01 13.00 2.44
CA ASP A 11 6.12 14.08 2.90
C ASP A 11 5.81 14.14 4.42
N GLY A 12 6.60 13.46 5.27
CA GLY A 12 6.31 13.37 6.71
C GLY A 12 4.99 12.65 7.05
N GLN A 13 4.36 11.98 6.09
CA GLN A 13 3.08 11.30 6.28
C GLN A 13 3.28 9.81 6.55
N LYS A 14 2.23 9.15 7.04
CA LYS A 14 2.21 7.69 7.18
C LYS A 14 1.96 7.04 5.84
N VAL A 15 2.84 6.15 5.44
CA VAL A 15 2.75 5.40 4.18
C VAL A 15 2.50 3.93 4.48
N TYR A 16 1.48 3.38 3.86
CA TYR A 16 1.10 1.98 3.90
C TYR A 16 1.56 1.28 2.63
N TYR A 17 2.19 0.13 2.79
CA TYR A 17 2.51 -0.79 1.72
C TYR A 17 1.47 -1.91 1.75
N GLN A 18 0.57 -1.90 0.78
CA GLN A 18 -0.56 -2.82 0.70
C GLN A 18 -0.31 -3.85 -0.39
N PHE A 19 -0.87 -5.04 -0.21
CA PHE A 19 -0.70 -6.18 -1.11
C PHE A 19 -2.03 -6.90 -1.34
N CYS A 20 -2.32 -7.32 -2.57
CA CYS A 20 -3.45 -8.23 -2.86
C CYS A 20 -2.92 -9.38 -3.73
N PRO A 21 -3.02 -10.64 -3.27
CA PRO A 21 -2.52 -11.79 -4.01
C PRO A 21 -3.33 -12.07 -5.29
N MET A 22 -4.59 -11.62 -5.34
CA MET A 22 -5.50 -11.86 -6.47
C MET A 22 -5.34 -10.86 -7.62
N ALA A 23 -4.54 -9.80 -7.44
CA ALA A 23 -4.28 -8.84 -8.49
C ALA A 23 -3.59 -9.52 -9.70
N PHE A 24 -3.85 -8.99 -10.90
CA PHE A 24 -3.29 -9.49 -12.16
C PHE A 24 -3.42 -11.01 -12.37
N LYS A 25 -4.64 -11.55 -12.22
CA LYS A 25 -4.92 -12.99 -12.37
C LYS A 25 -4.13 -13.86 -11.37
N ASN A 26 -4.23 -13.51 -10.09
CA ASN A 26 -3.54 -14.20 -8.98
C ASN A 26 -2.00 -14.17 -9.04
N GLN A 27 -1.43 -13.18 -9.73
CA GLN A 27 0.03 -12.96 -9.71
C GLN A 27 0.46 -12.14 -8.49
N GLY A 28 -0.48 -11.45 -7.85
CA GLY A 28 -0.20 -10.55 -6.74
C GLY A 28 0.26 -9.17 -7.19
N ALA A 29 -0.06 -8.15 -6.41
CA ALA A 29 0.41 -6.79 -6.65
C ALA A 29 0.54 -6.00 -5.35
N TYR A 30 1.55 -5.14 -5.33
CA TYR A 30 1.80 -4.21 -4.24
C TYR A 30 1.58 -2.77 -4.67
N TRP A 31 1.07 -1.95 -3.76
CA TRP A 31 0.92 -0.51 -3.97
C TRP A 31 1.16 0.28 -2.69
N LEU A 32 1.35 1.59 -2.85
CA LEU A 32 1.49 2.53 -1.76
C LEU A 32 0.18 3.27 -1.53
N SER A 33 -0.15 3.50 -0.27
CA SER A 33 -1.33 4.25 0.15
C SER A 33 -0.97 5.17 1.31
N ASP A 34 -1.55 6.37 1.33
CA ASP A 34 -1.52 7.30 2.48
C ASP A 34 -2.59 6.93 3.54
N LYS A 35 -3.51 6.03 3.17
CA LYS A 35 -4.65 5.60 3.99
C LYS A 35 -4.49 4.18 4.49
N ARG A 36 -4.98 3.93 5.70
CA ARG A 36 -5.04 2.59 6.29
C ARG A 36 -6.03 1.70 5.57
N GLU A 37 -7.12 2.27 5.09
CA GLU A 37 -8.15 1.53 4.38
C GLU A 37 -7.58 0.92 3.10
N ILE A 38 -7.94 -0.34 2.85
CA ILE A 38 -7.53 -1.05 1.66
C ILE A 38 -8.46 -0.63 0.53
N ARG A 39 -7.88 0.07 -0.45
CA ARG A 39 -8.55 0.47 -1.68
C ARG A 39 -7.74 -0.03 -2.85
N ASN A 40 -8.05 -1.25 -3.27
CA ASN A 40 -7.35 -1.94 -4.34
C ASN A 40 -7.47 -1.15 -5.66
N PRO A 41 -6.37 -0.58 -6.18
CA PRO A 41 -6.40 0.23 -7.39
C PRO A 41 -6.53 -0.64 -8.66
N TYR A 42 -6.24 -1.94 -8.57
CA TYR A 42 -6.22 -2.87 -9.70
C TYR A 42 -7.59 -3.50 -9.96
N LEU A 43 -8.37 -3.72 -8.89
CA LEU A 43 -9.69 -4.38 -8.94
C LEU A 43 -10.77 -3.54 -8.25
N SER A 44 -10.74 -2.23 -8.49
CA SER A 44 -11.57 -1.22 -7.81
C SER A 44 -13.08 -1.47 -7.92
N SER A 45 -13.58 -2.04 -9.02
CA SER A 45 -15.02 -2.32 -9.18
C SER A 45 -15.47 -3.70 -8.70
N LYS A 46 -14.55 -4.68 -8.64
CA LYS A 46 -14.90 -6.08 -8.33
C LYS A 46 -14.55 -6.46 -6.90
N MET A 47 -13.40 -6.01 -6.42
CA MET A 47 -12.85 -6.35 -5.11
C MET A 47 -12.08 -5.15 -4.54
N PRO A 48 -12.77 -4.02 -4.26
CA PRO A 48 -12.13 -2.79 -3.78
C PRO A 48 -11.37 -2.98 -2.46
N THR A 49 -11.78 -3.97 -1.65
CA THR A 49 -11.18 -4.28 -0.35
C THR A 49 -10.26 -5.51 -0.40
N CYS A 50 -9.96 -6.06 -1.58
CA CYS A 50 -8.96 -7.14 -1.65
C CYS A 50 -7.58 -6.59 -1.31
N GLY A 51 -7.03 -7.13 -0.23
CA GLY A 51 -5.63 -7.00 0.11
C GLY A 51 -5.40 -7.03 1.61
N GLU A 52 -4.16 -6.81 1.99
CA GLU A 52 -3.70 -6.65 3.36
C GLU A 52 -2.61 -5.58 3.44
N ILE A 53 -2.38 -5.04 4.63
CA ILE A 53 -1.24 -4.15 4.89
C ILE A 53 -0.02 -5.04 5.10
N ALA A 54 0.87 -5.07 4.11
CA ALA A 54 2.10 -5.85 4.18
C ALA A 54 3.16 -5.16 5.05
N ASP A 55 3.24 -3.83 5.01
CA ASP A 55 4.16 -3.04 5.83
C ASP A 55 3.62 -1.61 5.97
N SER A 56 4.11 -0.84 6.94
CA SER A 56 3.79 0.58 7.06
C SER A 56 4.91 1.35 7.73
N VAL A 57 5.11 2.60 7.31
CA VAL A 57 6.07 3.50 7.94
C VAL A 57 5.36 4.80 8.30
N ASP A 58 5.55 5.27 9.52
CA ASP A 58 4.93 6.48 10.04
C ASP A 58 6.01 7.55 10.28
N TYR A 59 6.04 8.57 9.42
CA TYR A 59 6.96 9.70 9.53
C TYR A 59 6.37 10.92 10.22
N SER A 60 5.07 10.88 10.57
CA SER A 60 4.36 12.00 11.19
C SER A 60 4.72 12.17 12.67
N LYS A 61 5.22 11.10 13.29
CA LYS A 61 5.69 11.10 14.67
C LYS A 61 7.14 11.54 14.71
N ARG A 62 7.35 12.86 14.82
CA ARG A 62 8.60 13.44 15.28
C ARG A 62 8.49 13.84 16.74
#